data_AF-A0A0K8PZZ2-F1
#
_entry.id   AF-A0A0K8PZZ2-F1
#
_cell.length_a   1.000
_cell.length_b   1.000
_cell.length_c   1.000
_cell.angle_alpha   90.00
_cell.angle_beta   90.00
_cell.angle_gamma   90.00
#
_symmetry.space_group_name_H-M   'P 1'
#
loop_
_entity.id
_entity.type
_entity.pdbx_description
1 polymer ?
#
loop_
_entity_poly.entity_id
_entity_poly.type
_entity_poly.pdbx_seq_one_letter_code
_entity_poly.pdbx_strand_id
1 'polypeptide(L)'
;MAVPQGWNPLTEAGQQALEHRLGWLRWAARAVQPNAGDKIVPFQAALRTFLDGGQPVHENVIAWLYELASAWEDFTGLAVVDQSELIRWMASRGFLDAWGRTRGARGLDATGSRTLERWLELLRHVEPLRSVGLHGVRTAILDGELDADDAATAFERGLAESSLAERSLATGLQDFDAQAHERTIERFSTRATLVRELLKRNLAAGVVSSRRVSTSSTSGRMGELQRQLTRQRGGLTVRKLMEGYADLITQIMPCTLVSPDSVARFFPARADLFDIVVFDEASQIRVADAVGAMGRGASVVVVGDSKQMPPTSFAESSNDSLDEAESDVTAVEDMESILSECVEARVPRQWLSWHYRSQDESLIAFSNQQYYESKLSSFPGPSHGAPDAGLRGHGVNFVRVDGQFNRSGTSKVLRTNPIERRPWWRKCGGGSTAALSRRPWVW
;
A
#
# COMPACT_ATOMS: atom_id res chain seq x y z
N MET A 1 -25.40 22.12 80.86
CA MET A 1 -25.65 23.19 79.87
C MET A 1 -26.36 24.32 80.60
N ALA A 2 -25.71 25.48 80.79
CA ALA A 2 -26.35 26.64 81.39
C ALA A 2 -27.04 27.45 80.28
N VAL A 3 -28.33 27.72 80.46
CA VAL A 3 -29.10 28.54 79.54
C VAL A 3 -28.84 30.03 79.88
N PRO A 4 -28.56 30.90 78.90
CA PRO A 4 -28.31 32.32 79.17
C PRO A 4 -29.50 32.97 79.87
N GLN A 5 -29.21 33.95 80.74
CA GLN A 5 -30.24 34.74 81.41
C GLN A 5 -31.09 35.47 80.34
N GLY A 6 -32.40 35.20 80.29
CA GLY A 6 -33.31 35.78 79.29
C GLY A 6 -33.61 34.92 78.04
N TRP A 7 -33.09 33.69 77.96
CA TRP A 7 -33.47 32.78 76.88
C TRP A 7 -34.93 32.33 76.97
N ASN A 8 -35.63 32.30 75.82
CA ASN A 8 -37.02 31.87 75.73
C ASN A 8 -37.18 30.82 74.61
N PRO A 9 -37.61 29.58 74.91
CA PRO A 9 -37.80 28.53 73.91
C PRO A 9 -38.93 28.81 72.91
N LEU A 10 -39.80 29.79 73.20
CA LEU A 10 -40.93 30.15 72.36
C LEU A 10 -40.59 31.24 71.33
N THR A 11 -39.38 31.79 71.34
CA THR A 11 -38.93 32.75 70.32
C THR A 11 -38.03 32.07 69.29
N GLU A 12 -38.12 32.52 68.04
CA GLU A 12 -37.30 31.99 66.94
C GLU A 12 -35.80 32.12 67.21
N ALA A 13 -35.36 33.26 67.77
CA ALA A 13 -33.98 33.46 68.20
C ALA A 13 -33.56 32.49 69.32
N GLY A 14 -34.48 32.17 70.25
CA GLY A 14 -34.22 31.19 71.30
C GLY A 14 -34.11 29.76 70.77
N GLN A 15 -34.95 29.39 69.80
CA GLN A 15 -34.92 28.10 69.13
C GLN A 15 -33.64 27.94 68.30
N GLN A 16 -33.26 28.94 67.48
CA GLN A 16 -32.02 28.93 66.71
C GLN A 16 -30.78 28.85 67.59
N ALA A 17 -30.75 29.60 68.72
CA ALA A 17 -29.65 29.52 69.66
C ALA A 17 -29.53 28.14 70.33
N LEU A 18 -30.66 27.48 70.61
CA LEU A 18 -30.68 26.12 71.14
C LEU A 18 -30.24 25.10 70.08
N GLU A 19 -30.74 25.21 68.85
CA GLU A 19 -30.36 24.34 67.74
C GLU A 19 -28.88 24.46 67.41
N HIS A 20 -28.34 25.67 67.36
CA HIS A 20 -26.91 25.89 67.14
C HIS A 20 -26.06 25.23 68.24
N ARG A 21 -26.44 25.41 69.51
CA ARG A 21 -25.74 24.77 70.63
C ARG A 21 -25.89 23.25 70.65
N LEU A 22 -27.07 22.72 70.33
CA LEU A 22 -27.30 21.28 70.19
C LEU A 22 -26.51 20.71 69.00
N GLY A 23 -26.41 21.46 67.90
CA GLY A 23 -25.60 21.14 66.74
C GLY A 23 -24.11 21.07 67.10
N TRP A 24 -23.60 22.08 67.80
CA TRP A 24 -22.22 22.09 68.30
C TRP A 24 -21.96 20.94 69.27
N LEU A 25 -22.87 20.67 70.21
CA LEU A 25 -22.74 19.54 71.15
C LEU A 25 -22.78 18.19 70.44
N ARG A 26 -23.63 18.02 69.41
CA ARG A 26 -23.66 16.80 68.59
C ARG A 26 -22.38 16.64 67.78
N TRP A 27 -21.87 17.72 67.21
CA TRP A 27 -20.58 17.72 66.51
C TRP A 27 -19.44 17.37 67.46
N ALA A 28 -19.35 18.03 68.61
CA ALA A 28 -18.32 17.79 69.62
C ALA A 28 -18.41 16.36 70.16
N ALA A 29 -19.63 15.87 70.42
CA ALA A 29 -19.85 14.48 70.82
C ALA A 29 -19.37 13.49 69.75
N ARG A 30 -19.65 13.72 68.45
CA ARG A 30 -19.15 12.87 67.36
C ARG A 30 -17.64 12.98 67.16
N ALA A 31 -17.08 14.17 67.33
CA ALA A 31 -15.65 14.44 67.20
C ALA A 31 -14.84 13.77 68.32
N VAL A 32 -15.41 13.65 69.52
CA VAL A 32 -14.78 12.94 70.65
C VAL A 32 -15.15 11.46 70.65
N GLN A 33 -16.38 11.10 70.29
CA GLN A 33 -16.91 9.73 70.32
C GLN A 33 -17.74 9.42 69.06
N PRO A 34 -17.15 8.71 68.07
CA PRO A 34 -17.90 8.30 66.90
C PRO A 34 -18.95 7.23 67.28
N ASN A 35 -19.92 7.00 66.40
CA ASN A 35 -21.04 6.08 66.67
C ASN A 35 -20.54 4.63 66.84
N ALA A 36 -21.33 3.80 67.54
CA ALA A 36 -21.01 2.39 67.75
C ALA A 36 -20.89 1.66 66.40
N GLY A 37 -19.66 1.30 66.02
CA GLY A 37 -19.33 0.64 64.75
C GLY A 37 -18.23 1.35 63.94
N ASP A 38 -18.00 2.64 64.18
CA ASP A 38 -16.96 3.40 63.49
C ASP A 38 -15.58 3.17 64.14
N LYS A 39 -14.54 2.96 63.31
CA LYS A 39 -13.16 2.84 63.81
C LYS A 39 -12.74 4.17 64.42
N ILE A 40 -12.25 4.13 65.67
CA ILE A 40 -11.63 5.29 66.31
C ILE A 40 -10.40 5.67 65.49
N VAL A 41 -10.43 6.85 64.86
CA VAL A 41 -9.29 7.36 64.11
C VAL A 41 -8.24 7.96 65.06
N PRO A 42 -6.94 7.95 64.72
CA PRO A 42 -5.86 8.43 65.59
C PRO A 42 -6.11 9.83 66.20
N PHE A 43 -6.77 10.71 65.44
CA PHE A 43 -7.16 12.05 65.91
C PHE A 43 -8.11 12.01 67.12
N GLN A 44 -9.11 11.13 67.13
CA GLN A 44 -10.09 11.03 68.21
C GLN A 44 -9.44 10.52 69.50
N ALA A 45 -8.51 9.57 69.38
CA ALA A 45 -7.73 9.09 70.53
C ALA A 45 -6.83 10.21 71.10
N ALA A 46 -6.13 10.95 70.23
CA ALA A 46 -5.32 12.09 70.66
C ALA A 46 -6.14 13.21 71.30
N LEU A 47 -7.31 13.52 70.74
CA LEU A 47 -8.22 14.53 71.27
C LEU A 47 -8.75 14.15 72.66
N ARG A 48 -9.10 12.88 72.89
CA ARG A 48 -9.48 12.39 74.22
C ARG A 48 -8.35 12.54 75.22
N THR A 49 -7.16 12.05 74.88
CA THR A 49 -5.97 12.18 75.75
C THR A 49 -5.70 13.64 76.12
N PHE A 50 -5.87 14.56 75.17
CA PHE A 50 -5.71 15.99 75.41
C PHE A 50 -6.78 16.55 76.37
N LEU A 51 -8.05 16.21 76.15
CA LEU A 51 -9.15 16.64 77.00
C LEU A 51 -9.05 16.06 78.42
N ASP A 52 -8.69 14.78 78.54
CA ASP A 52 -8.49 14.08 79.81
C ASP A 52 -7.27 14.62 80.58
N GLY A 53 -6.24 15.07 79.85
CA GLY A 53 -5.03 15.66 80.41
C GLY A 53 -5.24 17.04 81.05
N GLY A 54 -6.38 17.70 80.77
CA GLY A 54 -6.78 18.96 81.43
C GLY A 54 -5.78 20.10 81.30
N GLN A 55 -4.88 20.07 80.31
CA GLN A 55 -3.83 21.06 80.20
C GLN A 55 -4.41 22.44 79.81
N PRO A 56 -4.06 23.52 80.53
CA PRO A 56 -4.50 24.85 80.16
C PRO A 56 -3.88 25.24 78.81
N VAL A 57 -4.73 25.52 77.83
CA VAL A 57 -4.31 26.03 76.52
C VAL A 57 -4.10 27.53 76.64
N HIS A 58 -2.90 27.99 76.29
CA HIS A 58 -2.59 29.41 76.31
C HIS A 58 -3.49 30.17 75.31
N GLU A 59 -3.99 31.35 75.68
CA GLU A 59 -4.97 32.11 74.87
C GLU A 59 -4.47 32.41 73.45
N ASN A 60 -3.17 32.68 73.30
CA ASN A 60 -2.50 32.84 72.00
C ASN A 60 -2.64 31.61 71.08
N VAL A 61 -2.63 30.39 71.62
CA VAL A 61 -2.78 29.17 70.82
C VAL A 61 -4.20 29.06 70.28
N ILE A 62 -5.19 29.48 71.07
CA ILE A 62 -6.59 29.53 70.63
C ILE A 62 -6.73 30.53 69.49
N ALA A 63 -6.14 31.72 69.62
CA ALA A 63 -6.15 32.74 68.56
C ALA A 63 -5.50 32.22 67.26
N TRP A 64 -4.35 31.56 67.33
CA TRP A 64 -3.68 30.98 66.16
C TRP A 64 -4.49 29.88 65.48
N LEU A 65 -5.20 29.05 66.25
CA LEU A 65 -6.06 28.01 65.69
C LEU A 65 -7.26 28.61 64.95
N TYR A 66 -7.84 29.69 65.46
CA TYR A 66 -8.89 30.42 64.74
C TYR A 66 -8.37 31.05 63.44
N GLU A 67 -7.21 31.70 63.49
CA GLU A 67 -6.59 32.31 62.32
C GLU A 67 -6.27 31.25 61.25
N LEU A 68 -5.72 30.10 61.66
CA LEU A 68 -5.44 28.98 60.78
C LEU A 68 -6.71 28.40 60.15
N ALA A 69 -7.79 28.24 60.94
CA ALA A 69 -9.06 27.72 60.44
C ALA A 69 -9.68 28.68 59.40
N SER A 70 -9.68 29.99 59.68
CA SER A 70 -10.15 31.01 58.73
C SER A 70 -9.34 30.98 57.44
N ALA A 71 -8.01 30.95 57.53
CA ALA A 71 -7.14 30.90 56.36
C ALA A 71 -7.33 29.62 55.52
N TRP A 72 -7.67 28.50 56.18
CA TRP A 72 -7.99 27.24 55.50
C TRP A 72 -9.33 27.29 54.76
N GLU A 73 -10.36 27.87 55.38
CA GLU A 73 -11.65 28.08 54.72
C GLU A 73 -11.50 29.00 53.50
N ASP A 74 -10.77 30.09 53.64
CA ASP A 74 -10.48 31.01 52.52
C ASP A 74 -9.72 30.30 51.39
N PHE A 75 -8.69 29.51 51.73
CA PHE A 75 -7.90 28.77 50.74
C PHE A 75 -8.74 27.72 49.99
N THR A 76 -9.54 26.93 50.71
CA THR A 76 -10.39 25.89 50.11
C THR A 76 -11.60 26.48 49.36
N GLY A 77 -11.96 27.73 49.63
CA GLY A 77 -12.98 28.48 48.88
C GLY A 77 -12.50 29.03 47.53
N LEU A 78 -11.21 28.99 47.22
CA LEU A 78 -10.68 29.43 45.93
C LEU A 78 -11.11 28.48 44.81
N ALA A 79 -11.70 29.02 43.73
CA ALA A 79 -12.22 28.25 42.59
C ALA A 79 -11.16 27.40 41.84
N VAL A 80 -9.87 27.65 42.09
CA VAL A 80 -8.74 26.93 41.48
C VAL A 80 -8.38 25.66 42.26
N VAL A 81 -8.85 25.52 43.50
CA VAL A 81 -8.50 24.39 44.37
C VAL A 81 -9.45 23.22 44.10
N ASP A 82 -8.99 22.20 43.38
CA ASP A 82 -9.68 20.92 43.26
C ASP A 82 -9.48 20.11 44.54
N GLN A 83 -10.59 19.80 45.24
CA GLN A 83 -10.57 18.99 46.47
C GLN A 83 -9.95 17.60 46.25
N SER A 84 -10.11 17.02 45.06
CA SER A 84 -9.58 15.70 44.70
C SER A 84 -8.06 15.72 44.60
N GLU A 85 -7.51 16.76 43.98
CA GLU A 85 -6.06 16.97 43.89
C GLU A 85 -5.47 17.32 45.25
N LEU A 86 -6.17 18.13 46.05
CA LEU A 86 -5.77 18.48 47.41
C LEU A 86 -5.71 17.24 48.31
N ILE A 87 -6.71 16.35 48.24
CA ILE A 87 -6.72 15.07 48.96
C ILE A 87 -5.57 14.18 48.49
N ARG A 88 -5.32 14.11 47.17
CA ARG A 88 -4.19 13.34 46.62
C ARG A 88 -2.85 13.87 47.13
N TRP A 89 -2.69 15.19 47.17
CA TRP A 89 -1.49 15.86 47.66
C TRP A 89 -1.27 15.67 49.16
N MET A 90 -2.33 15.73 49.98
CA MET A 90 -2.26 15.46 51.41
C MET A 90 -2.01 13.97 51.72
N ALA A 91 -2.45 13.07 50.83
CA ALA A 91 -2.44 11.63 51.02
C ALA A 91 -2.99 11.23 52.42
N SER A 92 -2.37 10.29 53.10
CA SER A 92 -2.76 9.85 54.45
C SER A 92 -2.17 10.70 55.60
N ARG A 93 -1.49 11.80 55.29
CA ARG A 93 -0.65 12.56 56.25
C ARG A 93 -1.38 13.72 56.92
N GLY A 94 -2.45 14.21 56.29
CA GLY A 94 -3.18 15.39 56.72
C GLY A 94 -2.51 16.70 56.28
N PHE A 95 -3.29 17.78 56.30
CA PHE A 95 -2.88 19.07 55.71
C PHE A 95 -1.62 19.66 56.33
N LEU A 96 -1.54 19.76 57.66
CA LEU A 96 -0.44 20.45 58.33
C LEU A 96 0.91 19.76 58.15
N ASP A 97 0.94 18.44 58.14
CA ASP A 97 2.17 17.67 57.88
C ASP A 97 2.59 17.75 56.40
N ALA A 98 1.63 17.62 55.48
CA ALA A 98 1.89 17.81 54.05
C ALA A 98 2.40 19.24 53.77
N TRP A 99 1.75 20.26 54.34
CA TRP A 99 2.16 21.66 54.27
C TRP A 99 3.54 21.88 54.89
N GLY A 100 3.82 21.38 56.09
CA GLY A 100 5.13 21.51 56.71
C GLY A 100 6.26 20.94 55.83
N ARG A 101 6.08 19.73 55.29
CA ARG A 101 7.09 19.02 54.49
C ARG A 101 7.36 19.66 53.13
N THR A 102 6.32 20.20 52.51
CA THR A 102 6.41 20.87 51.21
C THR A 102 6.79 22.35 51.34
N ARG A 103 7.01 22.85 52.56
CA ARG A 103 7.43 24.25 52.80
C ARG A 103 8.71 24.60 52.02
N GLY A 104 9.66 23.67 51.90
CA GLY A 104 10.89 23.89 51.13
C GLY A 104 10.65 24.22 49.66
N ALA A 105 9.65 23.59 49.03
CA ALA A 105 9.25 23.85 47.64
C ALA A 105 8.43 25.15 47.49
N ARG A 106 7.84 25.67 48.58
CA ARG A 106 7.13 26.96 48.62
C ARG A 106 7.99 28.12 49.12
N GLY A 107 9.24 27.86 49.50
CA GLY A 107 10.18 28.90 49.89
C GLY A 107 10.57 29.74 48.67
N LEU A 108 10.02 30.95 48.57
CA LEU A 108 10.27 31.87 47.45
C LEU A 108 11.68 32.49 47.48
N ASP A 109 12.44 32.26 48.56
CA ASP A 109 13.74 32.91 48.80
C ASP A 109 14.95 32.07 48.38
N ALA A 110 14.73 30.87 47.82
CA ALA A 110 15.83 30.08 47.27
C ALA A 110 16.10 30.51 45.82
N THR A 111 17.32 30.95 45.54
CA THR A 111 17.85 31.15 44.19
C THR A 111 17.71 29.85 43.38
N GLY A 112 16.61 29.73 42.64
CA GLY A 112 16.24 28.53 41.88
C GLY A 112 14.79 28.06 42.06
N SER A 113 14.02 28.66 42.98
CA SER A 113 12.59 28.33 43.15
C SER A 113 11.80 28.68 41.89
N ARG A 114 11.18 27.67 41.28
CA ARG A 114 10.25 27.84 40.15
C ARG A 114 9.02 28.57 40.69
N THR A 115 8.82 29.82 40.27
CA THR A 115 7.68 30.63 40.71
C THR A 115 6.36 29.95 40.35
N LEU A 116 5.32 30.18 41.15
CA LEU A 116 3.95 29.76 40.81
C LEU A 116 3.55 30.22 39.40
N GLU A 117 4.05 31.38 38.99
CA GLU A 117 3.90 31.92 37.64
C GLU A 117 4.42 30.96 36.55
N ARG A 118 5.64 30.40 36.71
CA ARG A 118 6.20 29.43 35.76
C ARG A 118 5.41 28.12 35.70
N TRP A 119 4.86 27.68 36.84
CA TRP A 119 3.99 26.51 36.88
C TRP A 119 2.65 26.77 36.16
N LEU A 120 2.04 27.93 36.41
CA LEU A 120 0.83 28.35 35.71
C LEU A 120 1.09 28.55 34.20
N GLU A 121 2.27 29.05 33.82
CA GLU A 121 2.69 29.19 32.43
C GLU A 121 2.85 27.81 31.74
N LEU A 122 3.51 26.84 32.40
CA LEU A 122 3.57 25.46 31.92
C LEU A 122 2.17 24.86 31.72
N LEU A 123 1.29 25.02 32.72
CA LEU A 123 -0.10 24.55 32.63
C LEU A 123 -0.83 25.17 31.43
N ARG A 124 -0.65 26.47 31.17
CA ARG A 124 -1.22 27.14 30.00
C ARG A 124 -0.67 26.58 28.69
N HIS A 125 0.63 26.23 28.63
CA HIS A 125 1.24 25.65 27.44
C HIS A 125 0.79 24.23 27.13
N VAL A 126 0.51 23.41 28.15
CA VAL A 126 0.03 22.03 27.96
C VAL A 126 -1.50 21.91 27.88
N GLU A 127 -2.23 22.98 28.17
CA GLU A 127 -3.70 22.99 28.15
C GLU A 127 -4.31 22.66 26.78
N PRO A 128 -3.76 23.12 25.63
CA PRO A 128 -4.25 22.70 24.31
C PRO A 128 -4.23 21.18 24.12
N LEU A 129 -3.29 20.44 24.73
CA LEU A 129 -3.26 18.98 24.66
C LEU A 129 -4.53 18.36 25.26
N ARG A 130 -5.10 18.99 26.30
CA ARG A 130 -6.36 18.55 26.90
C ARG A 130 -7.55 18.76 25.95
N SER A 131 -7.60 19.90 25.26
CA SER A 131 -8.74 20.21 24.37
C SER A 131 -8.80 19.33 23.13
N VAL A 132 -7.65 18.83 22.66
CA VAL A 132 -7.56 17.86 21.55
C VAL A 132 -7.61 16.39 22.00
N GLY A 133 -7.82 16.12 23.30
CA GLY A 133 -7.96 14.76 23.85
C GLY A 133 -6.65 14.03 24.16
N LEU A 134 -5.50 14.69 24.05
CA LEU A 134 -4.17 14.13 24.36
C LEU A 134 -3.85 14.19 25.88
N HIS A 135 -4.76 13.64 26.69
CA HIS A 135 -4.65 13.66 28.16
C HIS A 135 -3.41 12.92 28.69
N GLY A 136 -3.03 11.80 28.05
CA GLY A 136 -1.87 11.01 28.43
C GLY A 136 -0.55 11.79 28.28
N VAL A 137 -0.36 12.45 27.13
CA VAL A 137 0.83 13.27 26.86
C VAL A 137 0.92 14.44 27.84
N ARG A 138 -0.20 15.14 28.08
CA ARG A 138 -0.26 16.21 29.08
C ARG A 138 0.18 15.73 30.46
N THR A 139 -0.30 14.56 30.88
CA THR A 139 0.03 13.99 32.19
C THR A 139 1.52 13.61 32.24
N ALA A 140 2.04 12.95 31.21
CA ALA A 140 3.45 12.58 31.13
C ALA A 140 4.41 13.78 31.18
N ILE A 141 4.05 14.91 30.55
CA ILE A 141 4.83 16.16 30.62
C ILE A 141 4.78 16.76 32.04
N LEU A 142 3.60 16.78 32.66
CA LEU A 142 3.43 17.38 34.00
C LEU A 142 4.08 16.54 35.11
N ASP A 143 4.07 15.21 34.97
CA ASP A 143 4.71 14.28 35.89
C ASP A 143 6.22 14.15 35.63
N GLY A 144 6.71 14.70 34.52
CA GLY A 144 8.12 14.67 34.11
C GLY A 144 8.60 13.33 33.56
N GLU A 145 7.67 12.42 33.21
CA GLU A 145 7.96 11.18 32.51
C GLU A 145 8.36 11.41 31.05
N LEU A 146 7.86 12.49 30.45
CA LEU A 146 8.20 12.94 29.11
C LEU A 146 8.82 14.34 29.17
N ASP A 147 10.03 14.47 28.65
CA ASP A 147 10.63 15.79 28.45
C ASP A 147 9.80 16.59 27.43
N ALA A 148 9.54 17.86 27.75
CA ALA A 148 8.76 18.73 26.87
C ALA A 148 9.46 18.95 25.52
N ASP A 149 10.79 18.93 25.49
CA ASP A 149 11.58 19.07 24.25
C ASP A 149 11.41 17.83 23.33
N ASP A 150 11.16 16.65 23.91
CA ASP A 150 10.95 15.40 23.18
C ASP A 150 9.48 15.16 22.79
N ALA A 151 8.55 15.99 23.28
CA ALA A 151 7.11 15.75 23.15
C ALA A 151 6.64 15.65 21.69
N ALA A 152 7.21 16.44 20.78
CA ALA A 152 6.90 16.40 19.36
C ALA A 152 7.32 15.06 18.73
N THR A 153 8.55 14.60 18.99
CA THR A 153 9.06 13.33 18.48
C THR A 153 8.32 12.14 19.07
N ALA A 154 7.95 12.20 20.35
CA ALA A 154 7.13 11.17 21.00
C ALA A 154 5.73 11.07 20.37
N PHE A 155 5.12 12.21 20.01
CA PHE A 155 3.85 12.23 19.29
C PHE A 155 3.97 11.61 17.89
N GLU A 156 4.98 11.99 17.10
CA GLU A 156 5.21 11.42 15.76
C GLU A 156 5.41 9.90 15.82
N ARG A 157 6.17 9.42 16.81
CA ARG A 157 6.35 7.99 17.04
C ARG A 157 5.03 7.29 17.36
N GLY A 158 4.25 7.83 18.30
CA GLY A 158 2.95 7.25 18.68
C GLY A 158 1.96 7.24 17.52
N LEU A 159 1.97 8.28 16.69
CA LEU A 159 1.19 8.35 15.45
C LEU A 159 1.61 7.26 14.45
N ALA A 160 2.91 7.07 14.26
CA ALA A 160 3.44 6.03 13.38
C ALA A 160 3.08 4.61 13.87
N GLU A 161 3.26 4.34 15.16
CA GLU A 161 2.89 3.05 15.79
C GLU A 161 1.38 2.79 15.68
N SER A 162 0.55 3.80 15.96
CA SER A 162 -0.91 3.69 15.83
C SER A 162 -1.35 3.47 14.39
N SER A 163 -0.70 4.17 13.43
CA SER A 163 -0.99 4.01 12.01
C SER A 163 -0.59 2.63 11.49
N LEU A 164 0.53 2.06 11.97
CA LEU A 164 0.92 0.69 11.65
C LEU A 164 -0.07 -0.33 12.23
N ALA A 165 -0.48 -0.14 13.49
CA ALA A 165 -1.43 -1.03 14.14
C ALA A 165 -2.80 -1.02 13.43
N GLU A 166 -3.33 0.16 13.13
CA GLU A 166 -4.60 0.34 12.40
C GLU A 166 -4.53 -0.30 11.02
N ARG A 167 -3.50 0.00 10.22
CA ARG A 167 -3.36 -0.56 8.87
C ARG A 167 -3.18 -2.07 8.89
N SER A 168 -2.43 -2.60 9.86
CA SER A 168 -2.23 -4.04 10.00
C SER A 168 -3.55 -4.76 10.28
N LEU A 169 -4.42 -4.18 11.11
CA LEU A 169 -5.78 -4.67 11.34
C LEU A 169 -6.66 -4.54 10.09
N ALA A 170 -6.70 -3.36 9.47
CA ALA A 170 -7.57 -3.07 8.33
C ALA A 170 -7.25 -3.93 7.10
N THR A 171 -5.97 -4.31 6.93
CA THR A 171 -5.50 -5.16 5.82
C THR A 171 -5.45 -6.64 6.15
N GLY A 172 -5.71 -7.03 7.41
CA GLY A 172 -5.56 -8.41 7.87
C GLY A 172 -4.10 -8.91 7.90
N LEU A 173 -3.12 -8.00 7.85
CA LEU A 173 -1.70 -8.35 7.95
C LEU A 173 -1.34 -8.99 9.30
N GLN A 174 -2.11 -8.74 10.36
CA GLN A 174 -1.89 -9.37 11.66
C GLN A 174 -2.00 -10.91 11.60
N ASP A 175 -2.85 -11.43 10.72
CA ASP A 175 -3.09 -12.86 10.56
C ASP A 175 -2.30 -13.47 9.39
N PHE A 176 -1.43 -12.68 8.75
CA PHE A 176 -0.67 -13.14 7.60
C PHE A 176 0.43 -14.13 8.01
N ASP A 177 0.21 -15.41 7.71
CA ASP A 177 1.23 -16.46 7.84
C ASP A 177 2.06 -16.55 6.56
N ALA A 178 3.23 -15.91 6.58
CA ALA A 178 4.19 -15.92 5.49
C ALA A 178 4.62 -17.34 5.09
N GLN A 179 4.76 -18.28 6.04
CA GLN A 179 5.17 -19.64 5.73
C GLN A 179 4.05 -20.42 5.05
N ALA A 180 2.80 -20.27 5.51
CA ALA A 180 1.64 -20.88 4.87
C ALA A 180 1.42 -20.32 3.44
N HIS A 181 1.66 -19.03 3.26
CA HIS A 181 1.61 -18.38 1.95
C HIS A 181 2.68 -18.93 1.01
N GLU A 182 3.93 -19.01 1.46
CA GLU A 182 5.05 -19.55 0.67
C GLU A 182 4.80 -21.01 0.25
N ARG A 183 4.34 -21.85 1.18
CA ARG A 183 3.93 -23.24 0.86
C ARG A 183 2.82 -23.29 -0.19
N THR A 184 1.93 -22.30 -0.22
CA THR A 184 0.86 -22.21 -1.22
C THR A 184 1.42 -21.82 -2.58
N ILE A 185 2.34 -20.86 -2.65
CA ILE A 185 3.05 -20.47 -3.88
C ILE A 185 3.84 -21.64 -4.45
N GLU A 186 4.62 -22.33 -3.62
CA GLU A 186 5.39 -23.52 -4.02
C GLU A 186 4.47 -24.60 -4.56
N ARG A 187 3.42 -24.96 -3.80
CA ARG A 187 2.44 -25.98 -4.21
C ARG A 187 1.78 -25.62 -5.55
N PHE A 188 1.39 -24.36 -5.74
CA PHE A 188 0.83 -23.89 -7.00
C PHE A 188 1.84 -24.02 -8.14
N SER A 189 3.06 -23.53 -7.97
CA SER A 189 4.11 -23.52 -8.98
C SER A 189 4.53 -24.94 -9.40
N THR A 190 4.70 -25.85 -8.42
CA THR A 190 4.98 -27.27 -8.67
C THR A 190 3.83 -27.94 -9.40
N ARG A 191 2.58 -27.73 -8.96
CA ARG A 191 1.40 -28.33 -9.61
C ARG A 191 1.18 -27.78 -11.02
N ALA A 192 1.33 -26.47 -11.23
CA ALA A 192 1.22 -25.86 -12.55
C ALA A 192 2.26 -26.42 -13.52
N THR A 193 3.49 -26.63 -13.05
CA THR A 193 4.56 -27.27 -13.84
C THR A 193 4.24 -28.72 -14.14
N LEU A 194 3.78 -29.49 -13.15
CA LEU A 194 3.34 -30.87 -13.34
C LEU A 194 2.19 -30.97 -14.36
N VAL A 195 1.19 -30.10 -14.27
CA VAL A 195 0.08 -30.05 -15.24
C VAL A 195 0.60 -29.76 -16.63
N ARG A 196 1.51 -28.79 -16.81
CA ARG A 196 2.13 -28.51 -18.12
C ARG A 196 2.87 -29.74 -18.68
N GLU A 197 3.61 -30.47 -17.85
CA GLU A 197 4.28 -31.69 -18.29
C GLU A 197 3.30 -32.81 -18.66
N LEU A 198 2.23 -32.99 -17.89
CA LEU A 198 1.18 -33.97 -18.19
C LEU A 198 0.41 -33.60 -19.47
N LEU A 199 0.13 -32.31 -19.68
CA LEU A 199 -0.55 -31.82 -20.88
C LEU A 199 0.22 -32.16 -22.16
N LYS A 200 1.56 -32.10 -22.16
CA LYS A 200 2.37 -32.50 -23.33
C LYS A 200 2.05 -33.93 -23.80
N ARG A 201 1.85 -34.86 -22.85
CA ARG A 201 1.52 -36.26 -23.14
C ARG A 201 0.04 -36.44 -23.46
N ASN A 202 -0.82 -35.87 -22.63
CA ASN A 202 -2.27 -36.05 -22.74
C ASN A 202 -2.86 -35.38 -23.98
N LEU A 203 -2.39 -34.18 -24.35
CA LEU A 203 -2.82 -33.50 -25.58
C LEU A 203 -2.38 -34.29 -26.81
N ALA A 204 -1.13 -34.76 -26.85
CA ALA A 204 -0.66 -35.59 -27.97
C ALA A 204 -1.48 -36.87 -28.11
N ALA A 205 -1.74 -37.57 -26.99
CA ALA A 205 -2.58 -38.77 -26.98
C ALA A 205 -4.02 -38.48 -27.42
N GLY A 206 -4.62 -37.38 -26.95
CA GLY A 206 -5.96 -36.94 -27.32
C GLY A 206 -6.07 -36.54 -28.80
N VAL A 207 -5.04 -35.88 -29.34
CA VAL A 207 -4.96 -35.59 -30.78
C VAL A 207 -4.88 -36.89 -31.58
N VAL A 208 -4.05 -37.85 -31.17
CA VAL A 208 -3.93 -39.13 -31.89
C VAL A 208 -5.23 -39.94 -31.82
N SER A 209 -5.91 -39.98 -30.67
CA SER A 209 -7.15 -40.74 -30.50
C SER A 209 -8.36 -40.13 -31.22
N SER A 210 -8.36 -38.80 -31.43
CA SER A 210 -9.40 -38.10 -32.16
C SER A 210 -9.22 -38.13 -33.69
N ARG A 211 -8.09 -38.65 -34.20
CA ARG A 211 -7.89 -38.82 -35.65
C ARG A 211 -8.92 -39.78 -36.22
N ARG A 212 -9.65 -39.34 -37.24
CA ARG A 212 -10.58 -40.18 -38.01
C ARG A 212 -9.88 -40.94 -39.14
N VAL A 213 -8.60 -40.65 -39.38
CA VAL A 213 -7.79 -41.26 -40.44
C VAL A 213 -6.79 -42.23 -39.83
N SER A 214 -6.76 -43.45 -40.35
CA SER A 214 -5.75 -44.43 -39.99
C SER A 214 -4.43 -44.15 -40.71
N THR A 215 -3.39 -43.82 -39.96
CA THR A 215 -2.04 -43.63 -40.50
C THR A 215 -1.33 -44.94 -40.84
N SER A 216 -1.89 -46.11 -40.47
CA SER A 216 -1.35 -47.43 -40.82
C SER A 216 -1.83 -47.94 -42.17
N SER A 217 -2.80 -47.28 -42.80
CA SER A 217 -3.32 -47.66 -44.10
C SER A 217 -2.39 -47.20 -45.22
N THR A 218 -1.63 -48.14 -45.80
CA THR A 218 -0.72 -47.92 -46.95
C THR A 218 -1.45 -47.83 -48.30
N SER A 219 -2.79 -47.83 -48.28
CA SER A 219 -3.66 -47.83 -49.47
C SER A 219 -4.60 -46.62 -49.46
N GLY A 220 -5.04 -46.18 -50.65
CA GLY A 220 -5.90 -44.99 -50.81
C GLY A 220 -5.15 -43.65 -50.67
N ARG A 221 -5.89 -42.56 -50.43
CA ARG A 221 -5.35 -41.18 -50.37
C ARG A 221 -4.28 -41.00 -49.29
N MET A 222 -4.38 -41.72 -48.16
CA MET A 222 -3.37 -41.65 -47.09
C MET A 222 -2.04 -42.28 -47.52
N GLY A 223 -2.07 -43.44 -48.18
CA GLY A 223 -0.87 -44.07 -48.73
C GLY A 223 -0.22 -43.25 -49.83
N GLU A 224 -1.01 -42.56 -50.65
CA GLU A 224 -0.50 -41.63 -51.66
C GLU A 224 0.19 -40.42 -51.02
N LEU A 225 -0.45 -39.78 -50.02
CA LEU A 225 0.15 -38.69 -49.26
C LEU A 225 1.49 -39.12 -48.62
N GLN A 226 1.54 -40.31 -48.00
CA GLN A 226 2.77 -40.85 -47.41
C GLN A 226 3.89 -41.03 -48.45
N ARG A 227 3.56 -41.55 -49.64
CA ARG A 227 4.51 -41.69 -50.75
C ARG A 227 5.03 -40.33 -51.22
N GLN A 228 4.15 -39.32 -51.33
CA GLN A 228 4.55 -37.97 -51.72
C GLN A 228 5.47 -37.33 -50.68
N LEU A 229 5.22 -37.52 -49.38
CA LEU A 229 6.05 -37.00 -48.30
C LEU A 229 7.41 -37.71 -48.17
N THR A 230 7.50 -38.98 -48.55
CA THR A 230 8.76 -39.77 -48.45
C THR A 230 9.69 -39.56 -49.66
N ARG A 231 9.18 -38.99 -50.76
CA ARG A 231 9.98 -38.75 -51.97
C ARG A 231 11.06 -37.70 -51.72
N GLN A 232 12.32 -38.08 -51.93
CA GLN A 232 13.46 -37.15 -51.87
C GLN A 232 13.59 -36.25 -53.10
N ARG A 233 13.03 -36.64 -54.25
CA ARG A 233 13.01 -35.87 -55.51
C ARG A 233 11.68 -36.06 -56.24
N GLY A 234 11.16 -35.00 -56.86
CA GLY A 234 9.94 -35.06 -57.67
C GLY A 234 8.63 -35.25 -56.89
N GLY A 235 8.60 -34.85 -55.61
CA GLY A 235 7.38 -34.77 -54.81
C GLY A 235 6.52 -33.56 -55.16
N LEU A 236 5.28 -33.53 -54.69
CA LEU A 236 4.39 -32.38 -54.83
C LEU A 236 4.92 -31.17 -54.03
N THR A 237 4.68 -29.96 -54.54
CA THR A 237 4.94 -28.72 -53.79
C THR A 237 3.97 -28.61 -52.62
N VAL A 238 4.31 -27.80 -51.61
CA VAL A 238 3.43 -27.55 -50.45
C VAL A 238 2.03 -27.14 -50.89
N ARG A 239 1.94 -26.22 -51.87
CA ARG A 239 0.66 -25.78 -52.45
C ARG A 239 -0.16 -26.95 -53.00
N LYS A 240 0.45 -27.80 -53.82
CA LYS A 240 -0.24 -28.98 -54.42
C LYS A 240 -0.61 -30.02 -53.37
N LEU A 241 0.20 -30.19 -52.32
CA LEU A 241 -0.13 -31.06 -51.19
C LEU A 241 -1.37 -30.54 -50.46
N MET A 242 -1.44 -29.25 -50.17
CA MET A 242 -2.60 -28.66 -49.52
C MET A 242 -3.84 -28.70 -50.41
N GLU A 243 -3.72 -28.42 -51.72
CA GLU A 243 -4.83 -28.53 -52.66
C GLU A 243 -5.43 -29.95 -52.70
N GLY A 244 -4.58 -30.98 -52.72
CA GLY A 244 -5.02 -32.38 -52.85
C GLY A 244 -5.31 -33.10 -51.54
N TYR A 245 -4.76 -32.65 -50.41
CA TYR A 245 -4.74 -33.40 -49.15
C TYR A 245 -4.97 -32.55 -47.89
N ALA A 246 -5.43 -31.29 -48.02
CA ALA A 246 -5.68 -30.42 -46.87
C ALA A 246 -6.55 -31.07 -45.78
N ASP A 247 -7.59 -31.82 -46.16
CA ASP A 247 -8.49 -32.53 -45.25
C ASP A 247 -7.79 -33.62 -44.41
N LEU A 248 -6.81 -34.31 -44.99
CA LEU A 248 -6.01 -35.31 -44.26
C LEU A 248 -4.92 -34.62 -43.43
N ILE A 249 -4.29 -33.60 -43.99
CA ILE A 249 -3.24 -32.82 -43.35
C ILE A 249 -3.78 -32.20 -42.05
N THR A 250 -4.90 -31.47 -42.10
CA THR A 250 -5.46 -30.83 -40.89
C THR A 250 -5.95 -31.83 -39.85
N GLN A 251 -6.33 -33.05 -40.25
CA GLN A 251 -6.63 -34.12 -39.29
C GLN A 251 -5.38 -34.69 -38.61
N ILE A 252 -4.24 -34.74 -39.31
CA ILE A 252 -2.98 -35.25 -38.76
C ILE A 252 -2.30 -34.17 -37.89
N MET A 253 -2.29 -32.93 -38.36
CA MET A 253 -1.72 -31.74 -37.74
C MET A 253 -2.83 -30.69 -37.48
N PRO A 254 -3.59 -30.82 -36.37
CA PRO A 254 -4.76 -29.98 -36.10
C PRO A 254 -4.42 -28.54 -35.71
N CYS A 255 -3.15 -28.22 -35.50
CA CYS A 255 -2.68 -26.86 -35.23
C CYS A 255 -1.62 -26.48 -36.26
N THR A 256 -1.86 -25.38 -36.96
CA THR A 256 -0.98 -24.85 -38.02
C THR A 256 -0.56 -23.44 -37.64
N LEU A 257 0.75 -23.17 -37.58
CA LEU A 257 1.33 -21.86 -37.31
C LEU A 257 2.02 -21.34 -38.56
N VAL A 258 1.49 -20.26 -39.15
CA VAL A 258 1.92 -19.73 -40.44
C VAL A 258 1.65 -18.23 -40.50
N SER A 259 2.43 -17.49 -41.31
CA SER A 259 2.13 -16.10 -41.60
C SER A 259 0.91 -15.96 -42.53
N PRO A 260 0.17 -14.83 -42.51
CA PRO A 260 -0.94 -14.59 -43.42
C PRO A 260 -0.58 -14.76 -44.91
N ASP A 261 0.60 -14.27 -45.32
CA ASP A 261 1.12 -14.46 -46.68
C ASP A 261 1.33 -15.94 -47.03
N SER A 262 1.83 -16.75 -46.09
CA SER A 262 2.00 -18.20 -46.31
C SER A 262 0.65 -18.90 -46.46
N VAL A 263 -0.37 -18.47 -45.72
CA VAL A 263 -1.75 -18.97 -45.86
C VAL A 263 -2.25 -18.70 -47.28
N ALA A 264 -2.10 -17.47 -47.76
CA ALA A 264 -2.52 -17.06 -49.10
C ALA A 264 -1.82 -17.87 -50.21
N ARG A 265 -0.51 -18.13 -50.07
CA ARG A 265 0.30 -18.83 -51.08
C ARG A 265 0.07 -20.33 -51.13
N PHE A 266 -0.06 -20.98 -49.97
CA PHE A 266 0.03 -22.43 -49.88
C PHE A 266 -1.30 -23.13 -49.62
N PHE A 267 -2.30 -22.46 -49.04
CA PHE A 267 -3.55 -23.10 -48.66
C PHE A 267 -4.62 -22.91 -49.76
N PRO A 268 -5.48 -23.91 -50.02
CA PRO A 268 -6.57 -23.79 -51.00
C PRO A 268 -7.65 -22.84 -50.49
N ALA A 269 -8.16 -21.95 -51.35
CA ALA A 269 -9.18 -20.96 -51.04
C ALA A 269 -10.55 -21.62 -50.81
N ARG A 270 -10.67 -22.33 -49.68
CA ARG A 270 -11.80 -23.16 -49.30
C ARG A 270 -12.21 -22.79 -47.87
N ALA A 271 -13.50 -22.51 -47.69
CA ALA A 271 -14.09 -22.30 -46.38
C ALA A 271 -14.03 -23.57 -45.52
N ASP A 272 -14.19 -23.40 -44.20
CA ASP A 272 -14.25 -24.50 -43.23
C ASP A 272 -13.03 -25.44 -43.31
N LEU A 273 -11.85 -24.87 -43.57
CA LEU A 273 -10.59 -25.60 -43.51
C LEU A 273 -10.11 -25.72 -42.06
N PHE A 274 -10.40 -24.71 -41.25
CA PHE A 274 -10.11 -24.64 -39.82
C PHE A 274 -11.37 -24.29 -39.05
N ASP A 275 -11.51 -24.83 -37.84
CA ASP A 275 -12.62 -24.47 -36.95
C ASP A 275 -12.42 -23.06 -36.37
N ILE A 276 -11.16 -22.71 -36.07
CA ILE A 276 -10.74 -21.44 -35.46
C ILE A 276 -9.49 -20.93 -36.16
N VAL A 277 -9.47 -19.64 -36.50
CA VAL A 277 -8.29 -18.89 -36.93
C VAL A 277 -7.96 -17.86 -35.86
N VAL A 278 -6.73 -17.88 -35.34
CA VAL A 278 -6.26 -16.93 -34.33
C VAL A 278 -5.20 -16.03 -34.93
N PHE A 279 -5.43 -14.72 -34.89
CA PHE A 279 -4.42 -13.71 -35.19
C PHE A 279 -3.79 -13.24 -33.89
N ASP A 280 -2.51 -13.51 -33.72
CA ASP A 280 -1.70 -12.94 -32.65
C ASP A 280 -0.95 -11.71 -33.16
N GLU A 281 -0.68 -10.74 -32.28
CA GLU A 281 -0.15 -9.41 -32.64
C GLU A 281 -0.89 -8.73 -33.80
N ALA A 282 -2.23 -8.81 -33.76
CA ALA A 282 -3.11 -8.37 -34.82
C ALA A 282 -3.02 -6.86 -35.15
N SER A 283 -2.46 -6.04 -34.25
CA SER A 283 -2.16 -4.63 -34.54
C SER A 283 -1.14 -4.47 -35.67
N GLN A 284 -0.34 -5.50 -35.96
CA GLN A 284 0.69 -5.50 -37.00
C GLN A 284 0.22 -6.19 -38.29
N ILE A 285 -1.03 -6.64 -38.38
CA ILE A 285 -1.57 -7.36 -39.54
C ILE A 285 -2.58 -6.47 -40.27
N ARG A 286 -2.32 -6.22 -41.56
CA ARG A 286 -3.24 -5.47 -42.43
C ARG A 286 -4.50 -6.28 -42.70
N VAL A 287 -5.64 -5.61 -42.86
CA VAL A 287 -6.93 -6.27 -43.20
C VAL A 287 -6.79 -7.14 -44.45
N ALA A 288 -6.17 -6.62 -45.51
CA ALA A 288 -5.99 -7.34 -46.77
C ALA A 288 -5.23 -8.68 -46.59
N ASP A 289 -4.25 -8.72 -45.70
CA ASP A 289 -3.49 -9.93 -45.39
C ASP A 289 -4.31 -10.92 -44.55
N ALA A 290 -5.18 -10.41 -43.66
CA ALA A 290 -5.99 -11.23 -42.75
C ALA A 290 -7.19 -11.91 -43.44
N VAL A 291 -7.86 -11.23 -44.38
CA VAL A 291 -9.12 -11.69 -45.01
C VAL A 291 -9.00 -13.10 -45.60
N GLY A 292 -7.88 -13.39 -46.27
CA GLY A 292 -7.63 -14.69 -46.88
C GLY A 292 -7.46 -15.83 -45.88
N ALA A 293 -7.01 -15.54 -44.65
CA ALA A 293 -6.95 -16.53 -43.58
C ALA A 293 -8.30 -16.63 -42.85
N MET A 294 -8.99 -15.51 -42.62
CA MET A 294 -10.33 -15.46 -42.02
C MET A 294 -11.33 -16.32 -42.79
N GLY A 295 -11.38 -16.20 -44.12
CA GLY A 295 -12.32 -16.96 -44.95
C GLY A 295 -12.12 -18.48 -44.95
N ARG A 296 -11.03 -19.00 -44.36
CA ARG A 296 -10.76 -20.44 -44.20
C ARG A 296 -11.16 -20.98 -42.83
N GLY A 297 -11.51 -20.09 -41.89
CA GLY A 297 -11.95 -20.41 -40.55
C GLY A 297 -13.46 -20.34 -40.39
N ALA A 298 -14.05 -21.22 -39.58
CA ALA A 298 -15.44 -21.09 -39.15
C ALA A 298 -15.63 -19.99 -38.09
N SER A 299 -14.57 -19.70 -37.31
CA SER A 299 -14.53 -18.62 -36.33
C SER A 299 -13.16 -17.96 -36.30
N VAL A 300 -13.12 -16.69 -35.88
CA VAL A 300 -11.90 -15.87 -35.85
C VAL A 300 -11.72 -15.27 -34.47
N VAL A 301 -10.50 -15.35 -33.94
CA VAL A 301 -10.07 -14.67 -32.72
C VAL A 301 -8.95 -13.71 -33.08
N VAL A 302 -9.11 -12.45 -32.68
CA VAL A 302 -8.14 -11.39 -32.92
C VAL A 302 -7.53 -10.98 -31.58
N VAL A 303 -6.23 -11.17 -31.44
CA VAL A 303 -5.45 -10.87 -30.24
C VAL A 303 -4.38 -9.86 -30.61
N GLY A 304 -4.28 -8.80 -29.84
CA GLY A 304 -3.28 -7.77 -30.04
C GLY A 304 -3.57 -6.55 -29.19
N ASP A 305 -2.76 -5.52 -29.40
CA ASP A 305 -2.82 -4.29 -28.61
C ASP A 305 -2.82 -3.07 -29.53
N SER A 306 -3.91 -2.30 -29.49
CA SER A 306 -4.07 -1.08 -30.29
C SER A 306 -3.06 0.02 -29.97
N LYS A 307 -2.36 -0.08 -28.84
CA LYS A 307 -1.33 0.90 -28.42
C LYS A 307 0.08 0.47 -28.82
N GLN A 308 0.25 -0.74 -29.36
CA GLN A 308 1.52 -1.21 -29.90
C GLN A 308 1.68 -0.81 -31.37
N MET A 309 2.79 -1.21 -31.97
CA MET A 309 3.16 -0.77 -33.32
C MET A 309 2.10 -1.19 -34.36
N PRO A 310 1.72 -0.27 -35.27
CA PRO A 310 0.88 -0.59 -36.42
C PRO A 310 1.68 -1.37 -37.49
N PRO A 311 1.03 -1.88 -38.55
CA PRO A 311 1.72 -2.59 -39.62
C PRO A 311 2.73 -1.68 -40.30
N THR A 312 3.96 -2.15 -40.52
CA THR A 312 5.02 -1.34 -41.16
C THR A 312 5.13 -1.63 -42.66
N SER A 313 5.07 -0.59 -43.49
CA SER A 313 5.17 -0.65 -44.95
C SER A 313 6.61 -0.74 -45.47
N PHE A 314 7.47 -1.58 -44.87
CA PHE A 314 8.89 -1.63 -45.25
C PHE A 314 9.17 -2.23 -46.65
N ALA A 315 8.18 -2.81 -47.33
CA ALA A 315 8.37 -3.52 -48.60
C ALA A 315 7.91 -2.76 -49.85
N GLU A 316 7.17 -1.66 -49.72
CA GLU A 316 6.69 -0.91 -50.89
C GLU A 316 7.75 0.07 -51.44
N SER A 317 8.76 0.44 -50.64
CA SER A 317 9.80 1.40 -51.05
C SER A 317 10.98 0.81 -51.86
N SER A 318 10.99 -0.50 -52.17
CA SER A 318 12.11 -1.13 -52.89
C SER A 318 11.88 -1.34 -54.39
N ASN A 319 10.73 -0.93 -54.93
CA ASN A 319 10.46 -0.98 -56.38
C ASN A 319 10.52 0.39 -57.08
N ASP A 320 10.79 1.48 -56.36
CA ASP A 320 10.93 2.79 -56.99
C ASP A 320 12.42 3.12 -57.18
N SER A 321 12.98 2.51 -58.22
CA SER A 321 14.30 2.86 -58.73
C SER A 321 14.21 4.19 -59.48
N LEU A 322 14.86 5.20 -58.89
CA LEU A 322 15.53 6.32 -59.55
C LEU A 322 14.73 7.01 -60.67
N ASP A 323 13.86 7.96 -60.30
CA ASP A 323 13.73 9.19 -61.08
C ASP A 323 13.35 10.37 -60.16
N GLU A 324 14.18 11.41 -60.20
CA GLU A 324 13.89 12.70 -59.59
C GLU A 324 12.74 13.37 -60.34
N ALA A 325 11.54 13.31 -59.77
CA ALA A 325 10.49 14.28 -60.05
C ALA A 325 9.65 14.47 -58.79
N GLU A 326 9.49 15.74 -58.40
CA GLU A 326 8.50 16.20 -57.42
C GLU A 326 7.12 15.66 -57.81
N SER A 327 6.74 14.52 -57.24
CA SER A 327 5.35 14.12 -57.14
C SER A 327 4.96 14.21 -55.68
N ASP A 328 3.92 15.02 -55.47
CA ASP A 328 3.14 15.11 -54.25
C ASP A 328 2.98 13.70 -53.69
N VAL A 329 3.61 13.44 -52.54
CA VAL A 329 3.57 12.17 -51.83
C VAL A 329 2.13 12.01 -51.37
N THR A 330 1.29 11.47 -52.26
CA THR A 330 -0.03 10.97 -51.92
C THR A 330 0.18 10.06 -50.72
N ALA A 331 -0.37 10.52 -49.60
CA ALA A 331 -0.30 9.85 -48.32
C ALA A 331 -0.56 8.36 -48.55
N VAL A 332 0.41 7.53 -48.21
CA VAL A 332 0.21 6.10 -48.07
C VAL A 332 -1.00 5.96 -47.16
N GLU A 333 -2.16 5.57 -47.71
CA GLU A 333 -3.36 5.31 -46.93
C GLU A 333 -2.94 4.41 -45.78
N ASP A 334 -3.14 4.88 -44.55
CA ASP A 334 -2.89 4.13 -43.34
C ASP A 334 -3.59 2.77 -43.50
N MET A 335 -2.83 1.72 -43.75
CA MET A 335 -3.41 0.40 -43.90
C MET A 335 -3.90 -0.04 -42.53
N GLU A 336 -5.19 0.11 -42.31
CA GLU A 336 -5.86 -0.25 -41.07
C GLU A 336 -5.49 -1.69 -40.67
N SER A 337 -5.11 -1.84 -39.41
CA SER A 337 -4.86 -3.16 -38.85
C SER A 337 -6.19 -3.88 -38.66
N ILE A 338 -6.20 -5.21 -38.79
CA ILE A 338 -7.42 -6.00 -38.53
C ILE A 338 -7.93 -5.80 -37.09
N LEU A 339 -7.03 -5.48 -36.15
CA LEU A 339 -7.41 -5.15 -34.78
C LEU A 339 -8.19 -3.84 -34.70
N SER A 340 -7.72 -2.79 -35.39
CA SER A 340 -8.39 -1.49 -35.45
C SER A 340 -9.80 -1.63 -36.03
N GLU A 341 -9.93 -2.36 -37.13
CA GLU A 341 -11.22 -2.65 -37.76
C GLU A 341 -12.18 -3.40 -36.84
N CYS A 342 -11.69 -4.40 -36.09
CA CYS A 342 -12.54 -5.11 -35.13
C CYS A 342 -13.06 -4.19 -34.02
N VAL A 343 -12.25 -3.22 -33.59
CA VAL A 343 -12.66 -2.22 -32.59
C VAL A 343 -13.71 -1.28 -33.17
N GLU A 344 -13.51 -0.78 -34.39
CA GLU A 344 -14.46 0.10 -35.08
C GLU A 344 -15.79 -0.60 -35.38
N ALA A 345 -15.73 -1.85 -35.86
CA ALA A 345 -16.89 -2.71 -36.09
C ALA A 345 -17.58 -3.18 -34.81
N ARG A 346 -17.08 -2.79 -33.62
CA ARG A 346 -17.62 -3.14 -32.29
C ARG A 346 -17.72 -4.65 -32.05
N VAL A 347 -16.76 -5.42 -32.55
CA VAL A 347 -16.63 -6.84 -32.25
C VAL A 347 -16.51 -7.02 -30.72
N PRO A 348 -17.18 -8.02 -30.11
CA PRO A 348 -17.03 -8.30 -28.68
C PRO A 348 -15.57 -8.47 -28.28
N ARG A 349 -15.13 -7.70 -27.28
CA ARG A 349 -13.73 -7.67 -26.82
C ARG A 349 -13.61 -8.02 -25.34
N GLN A 350 -12.49 -8.63 -24.97
CA GLN A 350 -12.10 -8.88 -23.59
C GLN A 350 -10.79 -8.14 -23.30
N TRP A 351 -10.78 -7.35 -22.22
CA TRP A 351 -9.61 -6.59 -21.80
C TRP A 351 -8.81 -7.36 -20.76
N LEU A 352 -7.53 -7.60 -21.04
CA LEU A 352 -6.61 -8.21 -20.08
C LEU A 352 -5.94 -7.11 -19.25
N SER A 353 -6.41 -6.89 -18.03
CA SER A 353 -5.98 -5.78 -17.18
C SER A 353 -4.71 -6.04 -16.37
N TRP A 354 -4.18 -7.26 -16.32
CA TRP A 354 -3.06 -7.61 -15.46
C TRP A 354 -1.74 -7.66 -16.22
N HIS A 355 -0.76 -6.91 -15.74
CA HIS A 355 0.60 -6.90 -16.27
C HIS A 355 1.53 -7.78 -15.43
N TYR A 356 2.06 -8.84 -16.03
CA TYR A 356 2.91 -9.82 -15.35
C TYR A 356 4.40 -9.72 -15.72
N ARG A 357 4.78 -8.84 -16.67
CA ARG A 357 6.15 -8.82 -17.22
C ARG A 357 7.13 -8.02 -16.36
N SER A 358 6.69 -6.89 -15.80
CA SER A 358 7.58 -6.00 -15.05
C SER A 358 7.71 -6.46 -13.61
N GLN A 359 8.95 -6.59 -13.13
CA GLN A 359 9.25 -6.88 -11.72
C GLN A 359 9.10 -5.65 -10.81
N ASP A 360 9.09 -4.45 -11.42
CA ASP A 360 8.91 -3.18 -10.74
C ASP A 360 7.83 -2.39 -11.48
N GLU A 361 6.87 -1.85 -10.73
CA GLU A 361 5.78 -1.04 -11.26
C GLU A 361 6.29 0.18 -12.03
N SER A 362 7.44 0.75 -11.64
CA SER A 362 8.00 1.92 -12.30
C SER A 362 8.31 1.67 -13.79
N LEU A 363 8.58 0.42 -14.18
CA LEU A 363 8.88 0.04 -15.57
C LEU A 363 7.66 0.16 -16.49
N ILE A 364 6.45 0.00 -15.94
CA ILE A 364 5.20 0.09 -16.71
C ILE A 364 4.43 1.36 -16.40
N ALA A 365 4.68 2.02 -15.27
CA ALA A 365 3.93 3.18 -14.79
C ALA A 365 3.74 4.28 -15.84
N PHE A 366 4.82 4.68 -16.52
CA PHE A 366 4.75 5.69 -17.58
C PHE A 366 3.83 5.24 -18.72
N SER A 367 4.06 4.06 -19.27
CA SER A 367 3.26 3.54 -20.39
C SER A 367 1.80 3.31 -19.98
N ASN A 368 1.55 2.82 -18.77
CA ASN A 368 0.22 2.61 -18.21
C ASN A 368 -0.56 3.93 -18.13
N GLN A 369 0.07 4.99 -17.63
CA GLN A 369 -0.55 6.31 -17.55
C GLN A 369 -0.78 6.92 -18.94
N GLN A 370 0.20 6.86 -19.84
CA GLN A 370 0.13 7.55 -21.13
C GLN A 370 -0.75 6.83 -22.16
N TYR A 371 -0.74 5.50 -22.18
CA TYR A 371 -1.37 4.72 -23.26
C TYR A 371 -2.58 3.90 -22.80
N TYR A 372 -2.67 3.58 -21.50
CA TYR A 372 -3.67 2.64 -20.97
C TYR A 372 -4.58 3.27 -19.90
N GLU A 373 -4.56 4.59 -19.72
CA GLU A 373 -5.41 5.31 -18.76
C GLU A 373 -5.32 4.75 -17.33
N SER A 374 -4.16 4.22 -16.94
CA SER A 374 -3.93 3.57 -15.64
C SER A 374 -4.85 2.35 -15.38
N LYS A 375 -5.38 1.71 -16.42
CA LYS A 375 -6.25 0.53 -16.32
C LYS A 375 -5.47 -0.79 -16.17
N LEU A 376 -4.15 -0.79 -16.35
CA LEU A 376 -3.33 -1.98 -16.08
C LEU A 376 -2.99 -2.05 -14.59
N SER A 377 -3.27 -3.19 -13.99
CA SER A 377 -2.83 -3.55 -12.64
C SER A 377 -1.46 -4.21 -12.70
N SER A 378 -0.55 -3.78 -11.83
CA SER A 378 0.77 -4.38 -11.66
C SER A 378 0.94 -4.92 -10.23
N PHE A 379 1.94 -5.76 -10.01
CA PHE A 379 2.31 -6.22 -8.68
C PHE A 379 3.35 -5.29 -8.07
N PRO A 380 3.28 -5.03 -6.75
CA PRO A 380 4.29 -4.21 -6.08
C PRO A 380 5.67 -4.85 -6.24
N GLY A 381 6.67 -4.02 -6.57
CA GLY A 381 8.06 -4.46 -6.66
C GLY A 381 8.62 -4.84 -5.28
N PRO A 382 9.70 -5.64 -5.24
CA PRO A 382 10.30 -6.15 -4.00
C PRO A 382 10.95 -5.06 -3.14
N SER A 383 11.21 -3.87 -3.70
CA SER A 383 11.89 -2.77 -3.02
C SER A 383 11.04 -1.50 -3.02
N HIS A 384 10.86 -0.94 -1.82
CA HIS A 384 10.26 0.38 -1.63
C HIS A 384 11.38 1.44 -1.55
N GLY A 385 11.34 2.45 -2.41
CA GLY A 385 12.33 3.54 -2.42
C GLY A 385 12.49 4.18 -3.80
N ALA A 386 13.17 5.33 -3.85
CA ALA A 386 13.46 6.02 -5.11
C ALA A 386 14.31 5.12 -6.04
N PRO A 387 14.14 5.22 -7.37
CA PRO A 387 14.98 4.54 -8.33
C PRO A 387 16.46 4.82 -8.05
N ASP A 388 17.27 3.77 -7.96
CA ASP A 388 18.71 3.90 -7.70
C ASP A 388 19.51 3.54 -8.96
N ALA A 389 20.55 4.33 -9.23
CA ALA A 389 21.48 4.14 -10.33
C ALA A 389 22.60 3.14 -10.02
N GLY A 390 22.72 2.70 -8.76
CA GLY A 390 23.69 1.71 -8.31
C GLY A 390 23.52 0.33 -8.95
N LEU A 391 24.55 -0.52 -8.81
CA LEU A 391 24.53 -1.92 -9.30
C LEU A 391 23.40 -2.78 -8.68
N ARG A 392 22.81 -2.31 -7.57
CA ARG A 392 21.68 -2.94 -6.88
C ARG A 392 20.38 -2.12 -6.96
N GLY A 393 20.37 -1.04 -7.75
CA GLY A 393 19.19 -0.21 -7.90
C GLY A 393 18.10 -0.88 -8.72
N HIS A 394 16.85 -0.49 -8.47
CA HIS A 394 15.64 -1.02 -9.10
C HIS A 394 14.93 0.03 -9.97
N GLY A 395 14.07 -0.43 -10.87
CA GLY A 395 13.22 0.43 -11.70
C GLY A 395 13.92 1.07 -12.91
N VAL A 396 13.50 2.31 -13.24
CA VAL A 396 13.97 3.06 -14.41
C VAL A 396 15.03 4.08 -14.01
N ASN A 397 16.20 4.01 -14.66
CA ASN A 397 17.26 5.01 -14.51
C ASN A 397 17.59 5.65 -15.86
N PHE A 398 17.43 6.97 -15.95
CA PHE A 398 17.80 7.77 -17.11
C PHE A 398 19.23 8.30 -16.95
N VAL A 399 20.15 7.84 -17.80
CA VAL A 399 21.52 8.35 -17.85
C VAL A 399 21.67 9.28 -19.05
N ARG A 400 21.78 10.58 -18.78
CA ARG A 400 22.14 11.56 -19.80
C ARG A 400 23.59 11.35 -20.21
N VAL A 401 23.83 11.25 -21.52
CA VAL A 401 25.18 11.19 -22.09
C VAL A 401 25.40 12.38 -23.00
N ASP A 402 26.59 12.98 -22.91
CA ASP A 402 26.98 14.11 -23.75
C ASP A 402 27.46 13.62 -25.13
N GLY A 403 26.54 12.99 -25.86
CA GLY A 403 26.76 12.44 -27.19
C GLY A 403 26.02 13.21 -28.28
N GLN A 404 26.52 13.14 -29.51
CA GLN A 404 25.85 13.70 -30.68
C GLN A 404 25.41 12.57 -31.61
N PHE A 405 24.14 12.61 -32.03
CA PHE A 405 23.60 11.67 -33.00
C PHE A 405 24.00 12.06 -34.42
N ASN A 406 24.77 11.19 -35.08
CA ASN A 406 25.29 11.46 -36.42
C ASN A 406 24.22 11.20 -37.48
N ARG A 407 23.59 12.28 -37.96
CA ARG A 407 22.54 12.23 -39.01
C ARG A 407 23.11 12.14 -40.43
N SER A 408 24.39 12.46 -40.62
CA SER A 408 25.11 12.43 -41.89
C SER A 408 26.54 11.90 -41.71
N GLY A 409 27.17 11.42 -42.79
CA GLY A 409 28.55 10.90 -42.79
C GLY A 409 28.70 9.50 -43.37
N THR A 410 29.91 8.94 -43.30
CA THR A 410 30.26 7.63 -43.86
C THR A 410 29.39 6.52 -43.28
N SER A 411 29.02 5.51 -44.10
CA SER A 411 28.11 4.40 -43.76
C SER A 411 28.40 3.70 -42.42
N LYS A 412 29.66 3.69 -41.95
CA LYS A 412 30.06 3.10 -40.65
C LYS A 412 29.60 3.90 -39.41
N VAL A 413 29.30 5.20 -39.56
CA VAL A 413 28.98 6.12 -38.45
C VAL A 413 27.59 6.76 -38.63
N LEU A 414 26.99 6.65 -39.81
CA LEU A 414 25.66 7.15 -40.12
C LEU A 414 24.57 6.53 -39.22
N ARG A 415 23.67 7.37 -38.68
CA ARG A 415 22.58 6.99 -37.76
C ARG A 415 23.07 6.34 -36.46
N THR A 416 24.21 6.80 -35.94
CA THR A 416 24.76 6.29 -34.67
C THR A 416 25.18 7.41 -33.72
N ASN A 417 25.16 7.14 -32.42
CA ASN A 417 25.81 7.96 -31.39
C ASN A 417 26.98 7.18 -30.78
N PRO A 418 28.25 7.47 -31.13
CA PRO A 418 29.40 6.71 -30.66
C PRO A 418 29.62 6.78 -29.14
N ILE A 419 29.18 7.88 -28.51
CA ILE A 419 29.37 8.11 -27.07
C ILE A 419 28.42 7.24 -26.25
N GLU A 420 27.20 7.01 -26.73
CA GLU A 420 26.28 6.03 -26.14
C GLU A 420 26.89 4.63 -26.09
N ARG A 421 27.69 4.21 -27.09
CA ARG A 421 28.27 2.86 -27.09
C ARG A 421 29.09 2.56 -25.84
N ARG A 422 29.89 3.50 -25.33
CA ARG A 422 30.84 3.26 -24.23
C ARG A 422 30.18 2.87 -22.90
N PRO A 423 29.17 3.60 -22.39
CA PRO A 423 28.39 3.17 -21.22
C PRO A 423 27.68 1.83 -21.40
N TRP A 424 27.11 1.58 -22.59
CA TRP A 424 26.46 0.29 -22.90
C TRP A 424 27.45 -0.89 -22.85
N TRP A 425 28.62 -0.75 -23.47
CA TRP A 425 29.68 -1.78 -23.43
C TRP A 425 30.17 -2.08 -22.00
N ARG A 426 30.20 -1.08 -21.11
CA ARG A 426 30.58 -1.27 -19.71
C ARG A 426 29.49 -1.96 -18.90
N LYS A 427 28.22 -1.66 -19.16
CA LYS A 427 27.08 -2.31 -18.48
C LYS A 427 26.87 -3.78 -18.91
N CYS A 428 27.10 -4.11 -20.18
CA CYS A 428 26.84 -5.46 -20.70
C CYS A 428 27.94 -6.50 -20.40
N GLY A 429 29.00 -6.15 -19.64
CA GLY A 429 30.11 -7.05 -19.35
C GLY A 429 30.96 -7.34 -20.60
N GLY A 430 32.10 -6.66 -20.72
CA GLY A 430 32.99 -6.78 -21.88
C GLY A 430 33.42 -8.22 -22.17
N GLY A 431 32.86 -8.82 -23.22
CA GLY A 431 33.20 -10.14 -23.71
C GLY A 431 32.75 -10.38 -25.15
N SER A 432 33.73 -10.43 -26.05
CA SER A 432 33.66 -10.89 -27.44
C SER A 432 33.03 -9.98 -28.51
N THR A 433 33.84 -9.76 -29.55
CA THR A 433 33.57 -9.10 -30.82
C THR A 433 32.43 -9.80 -31.57
N ALA A 434 31.19 -9.32 -31.40
CA ALA A 434 30.11 -9.60 -32.34
C ALA A 434 29.84 -8.33 -33.16
N ALA A 435 30.11 -8.43 -34.46
CA ALA A 435 29.80 -7.40 -35.43
C ALA A 435 28.30 -7.04 -35.34
N LEU A 436 28.01 -5.77 -35.02
CA LEU A 436 26.68 -5.18 -35.15
C LEU A 436 26.30 -5.14 -36.64
N SER A 437 25.75 -6.25 -37.12
CA SER A 437 24.97 -6.26 -38.35
C SER A 437 23.57 -5.70 -38.05
N ARG A 438 23.10 -4.88 -38.99
CA ARG A 438 21.80 -4.20 -38.99
C ARG A 438 20.68 -5.15 -38.57
N ARG A 439 20.09 -4.92 -37.40
CA ARG A 439 18.71 -5.27 -37.12
C ARG A 439 18.05 -4.10 -36.40
N PRO A 440 16.87 -3.63 -36.86
CA PRO A 440 16.06 -2.70 -36.09
C PRO A 440 15.58 -3.48 -34.86
N TRP A 441 15.93 -2.99 -33.68
CA TRP A 441 15.44 -3.53 -32.42
C TRP A 441 14.00 -3.04 -32.25
N VAL A 442 13.07 -3.97 -32.44
CA VAL A 442 11.72 -3.91 -31.92
C VAL A 442 11.80 -4.19 -30.41
N TRP A 443 11.18 -3.34 -29.62
CA TRP A 443 11.18 -3.34 -28.15
C TRP A 443 10.44 -4.53 -27.54
#